data_AF-A0A7C1FRW1-F1
#
_entry.id   AF-A0A7C1FRW1-F1
#
_cell.length_a   1.000
_cell.length_b   1.000
_cell.length_c   1.000
_cell.angle_alpha   90.00
_cell.angle_beta   90.00
_cell.angle_gamma   90.00
#
_symmetry.space_group_name_H-M   'P 1'
#
loop_
_entity.id
_entity.type
_entity.pdbx_description
1 polymer ?
#
loop_
_entity_poly.entity_id
_entity_poly.type
_entity_poly.pdbx_seq_one_letter_code
_entity_poly.pdbx_strand_id
1 'polypeptide(L)'
;MECTAIPCKRARCTAHRQEANGEGPMPIYEYICPDCGLTFDHFWPSIKAAEGAAPPVCPACGGGQAQRIISQVAVLGELGGLTPSEQAAENAQAERLAKITPKEQIEKLRAGKKRQEGQR
;
A
#
# COMPACT_ATOMS: atom_id res chain seq x y z
N MET A 1 -21.55 -11.43 -56.13
CA MET A 1 -22.68 -12.29 -55.73
C MET A 1 -22.27 -13.69 -56.15
N GLU A 2 -21.85 -14.63 -55.30
CA GLU A 2 -22.03 -14.79 -53.86
C GLU A 2 -20.85 -15.59 -53.28
N CYS A 3 -20.47 -15.25 -52.05
CA CYS A 3 -19.53 -15.99 -51.22
C CYS A 3 -20.20 -17.27 -50.73
N THR A 4 -19.54 -18.43 -50.81
CA THR A 4 -19.97 -19.62 -50.06
C THR A 4 -18.83 -20.18 -49.20
N ALA A 5 -19.06 -20.01 -47.90
CA ALA A 5 -18.25 -20.30 -46.75
C ALA A 5 -17.61 -21.70 -46.69
N ILE A 6 -16.36 -21.72 -46.24
CA ILE A 6 -15.67 -22.91 -45.73
C ILE A 6 -16.41 -23.39 -44.47
N PRO A 7 -16.75 -24.69 -44.36
CA PRO A 7 -17.38 -25.23 -43.16
C PRO A 7 -16.36 -25.29 -42.02
N CYS A 8 -16.38 -24.25 -41.19
CA CYS A 8 -15.78 -24.28 -39.87
C CYS A 8 -16.54 -25.34 -39.05
N LYS A 9 -15.87 -26.47 -38.77
CA LYS A 9 -16.40 -27.59 -37.98
C LYS A 9 -16.67 -27.07 -36.57
N ARG A 10 -17.92 -26.67 -36.36
CA ARG A 10 -18.48 -26.17 -35.11
C ARG A 10 -18.31 -27.17 -33.98
N ALA A 11 -17.93 -26.59 -32.83
CA ALA A 11 -18.47 -26.83 -31.49
C ALA A 11 -17.63 -27.65 -30.51
N ARG A 12 -17.31 -26.97 -29.39
CA ARG A 12 -16.65 -27.37 -28.13
C ARG A 12 -15.11 -27.34 -28.24
N CYS A 13 -14.38 -26.44 -27.60
CA CYS A 13 -14.52 -26.01 -26.21
C CYS A 13 -14.22 -24.51 -26.04
N THR A 14 -15.26 -23.71 -25.81
CA THR A 14 -15.18 -22.42 -25.11
C THR A 14 -15.00 -22.66 -23.60
N ALA A 15 -13.98 -23.43 -23.21
CA ALA A 15 -13.77 -23.89 -21.84
C ALA A 15 -12.29 -24.04 -21.42
N HIS A 16 -11.37 -23.26 -21.98
CA HIS A 16 -10.05 -23.01 -21.37
C HIS A 16 -9.61 -21.54 -21.56
N ARG A 17 -10.58 -20.61 -21.55
CA ARG A 17 -10.31 -19.16 -21.42
C ARG A 17 -10.74 -18.71 -20.02
N GLN A 18 -10.19 -19.36 -19.00
CA GLN A 18 -10.47 -19.02 -17.61
C GLN A 18 -9.41 -19.64 -16.69
N GLU A 19 -8.20 -19.09 -16.76
CA GLU A 19 -7.40 -18.91 -15.56
C GLU A 19 -7.01 -17.44 -15.56
N ALA A 20 -7.97 -16.62 -15.13
CA ALA A 20 -7.69 -15.24 -14.77
C ALA A 20 -6.56 -15.31 -13.74
N ASN A 21 -5.36 -14.99 -14.23
CA ASN A 21 -4.19 -14.79 -13.41
C ASN A 21 -4.62 -13.82 -12.31
N GLY A 22 -4.42 -14.24 -11.06
CA GLY A 22 -4.58 -13.40 -9.90
C GLY A 22 -3.59 -12.24 -9.97
N GLU A 23 -3.98 -11.18 -10.69
CA GLU A 23 -3.40 -9.84 -10.63
C GLU A 23 -3.67 -9.22 -9.25
N GLY A 24 -3.19 -9.90 -8.21
CA GLY A 24 -2.78 -9.25 -6.98
C GLY A 24 -1.38 -8.68 -7.19
N PRO A 25 -0.94 -7.72 -6.35
CA PRO A 25 0.43 -7.23 -6.40
C PRO A 25 1.37 -8.43 -6.23
N MET A 26 2.20 -8.70 -7.25
CA MET A 26 3.23 -9.73 -7.22
C MET A 26 4.28 -9.30 -6.18
N PRO A 27 4.23 -9.84 -4.96
CA PRO A 27 5.03 -9.27 -3.90
C PRO A 27 6.42 -9.91 -3.92
N ILE A 28 7.44 -9.07 -3.98
CA ILE A 28 8.80 -9.48 -3.67
C ILE A 28 8.94 -9.45 -2.15
N TYR A 29 9.39 -10.56 -1.56
CA TYR A 29 9.62 -10.66 -0.13
C TYR A 29 11.11 -10.84 0.15
N GLU A 30 11.59 -10.14 1.17
CA GLU A 30 12.97 -10.26 1.63
C GLU A 30 13.05 -11.35 2.70
N TYR A 31 14.13 -12.11 2.69
CA TYR A 31 14.39 -13.21 3.62
C TYR A 31 15.78 -13.10 4.23
N ILE A 32 15.92 -13.51 5.49
CA ILE A 32 17.21 -13.71 6.16
C ILE A 32 17.42 -15.17 6.50
N CYS A 33 18.61 -15.67 6.21
CA CYS A 33 19.02 -16.99 6.66
C CYS A 33 19.57 -16.91 8.11
N PRO A 34 19.03 -17.69 9.07
CA PRO A 34 19.54 -17.68 10.44
C PRO A 34 20.95 -18.30 10.57
N ASP A 35 21.33 -19.20 9.65
CA ASP A 35 22.61 -19.91 9.72
C ASP A 35 23.80 -19.06 9.25
N CYS A 36 23.61 -18.26 8.20
CA CYS A 36 24.69 -17.47 7.60
C CYS A 36 24.46 -15.96 7.67
N GLY A 37 23.28 -15.50 8.08
CA GLY A 37 22.92 -14.08 8.17
C GLY A 37 22.70 -13.39 6.83
N LEU A 38 22.72 -14.12 5.70
CA LEU A 38 22.52 -13.53 4.38
C LEU A 38 21.06 -13.08 4.20
N THR A 39 20.90 -11.84 3.76
CA THR A 39 19.62 -11.30 3.29
C THR A 39 19.49 -11.46 1.78
N PHE A 40 18.33 -11.90 1.31
CA PHE A 40 18.05 -12.08 -0.12
C PHE A 40 16.56 -11.88 -0.45
N ASP A 41 16.30 -11.44 -1.66
CA ASP A 41 14.95 -11.27 -2.20
C ASP A 41 14.45 -12.56 -2.84
N HIS A 42 13.20 -12.92 -2.56
CA HIS A 42 12.52 -14.03 -3.22
C HIS A 42 11.19 -13.58 -3.81
N PHE A 43 11.02 -13.90 -5.09
CA PHE A 43 9.84 -13.56 -5.87
C PHE A 43 8.78 -14.64 -5.73
N TRP A 44 7.57 -14.26 -5.32
CA TRP A 44 6.43 -15.16 -5.27
C TRP A 44 5.43 -14.86 -6.38
N PRO A 45 4.95 -15.89 -7.12
CA PRO A 45 3.97 -15.71 -8.18
C PRO A 45 2.59 -15.22 -7.70
N SER A 46 2.29 -15.35 -6.40
CA SER A 46 1.07 -14.82 -5.78
C SER A 46 1.20 -14.80 -4.25
N ILE A 47 0.34 -14.03 -3.58
CA ILE A 47 0.26 -14.01 -2.10
C ILE A 47 -0.07 -15.41 -1.55
N LYS A 48 -1.04 -16.12 -2.15
CA LYS A 48 -1.41 -17.48 -1.74
C LYS A 48 -0.25 -18.46 -1.83
N ALA A 49 0.59 -18.33 -2.86
CA ALA A 49 1.78 -19.16 -3.02
C ALA A 49 2.76 -18.93 -1.87
N ALA A 50 2.94 -17.68 -1.42
CA ALA A 50 3.85 -17.38 -0.33
C ALA A 50 3.36 -17.83 1.05
N GLU A 51 2.04 -17.83 1.30
CA GLU A 51 1.48 -18.26 2.58
C GLU A 51 1.45 -19.79 2.74
N GLY A 52 1.28 -20.52 1.63
CA GLY A 52 1.20 -21.99 1.63
C GLY A 52 2.51 -22.71 1.34
N ALA A 53 3.56 -22.00 0.93
CA ALA A 53 4.84 -22.61 0.55
C ALA A 53 5.83 -22.69 1.71
N ALA A 54 6.73 -23.66 1.62
CA ALA A 54 7.87 -23.77 2.51
C ALA A 54 8.85 -22.60 2.28
N PRO A 55 9.64 -22.21 3.30
CA PRO A 55 10.68 -21.19 3.15
C PRO A 55 11.66 -21.50 2.01
N PRO A 56 12.12 -20.49 1.26
CA PRO A 56 13.13 -20.69 0.24
C PRO A 56 14.46 -21.13 0.86
N VAL A 57 15.21 -21.96 0.13
CA VAL A 57 16.55 -22.36 0.54
C VAL A 57 17.54 -21.20 0.37
N CYS A 58 18.44 -21.05 1.33
CA CYS A 58 19.47 -20.03 1.24
C CYS A 58 20.46 -20.37 0.10
N PRO A 59 20.74 -19.43 -0.83
CA PRO A 59 21.67 -19.68 -1.94
C PRO A 59 23.14 -19.76 -1.50
N ALA A 60 23.51 -19.26 -0.31
CA ALA A 60 24.89 -19.26 0.16
C ALA A 60 25.26 -20.53 0.95
N CYS A 61 24.41 -20.95 1.90
CA CYS A 61 24.71 -22.08 2.79
C CYS A 61 23.82 -23.32 2.53
N GLY A 62 22.76 -23.20 1.73
CA GLY A 62 21.79 -24.29 1.49
C GLY A 62 20.80 -24.52 2.64
N GLY A 63 20.80 -23.67 3.67
CA GLY A 63 19.87 -23.77 4.80
C GLY A 63 18.40 -23.62 4.36
N GLY A 64 17.52 -24.50 4.83
CA GLY A 64 16.10 -24.56 4.44
C GLY A 64 15.13 -23.76 5.32
N GLN A 65 15.65 -22.95 6.24
CA GLN A 65 14.85 -22.21 7.24
C GLN A 65 15.02 -20.69 7.12
N ALA A 66 14.92 -20.15 5.91
CA ALA A 66 14.95 -18.70 5.72
C ALA A 66 13.73 -18.03 6.36
N GLN A 67 13.95 -16.97 7.13
CA GLN A 67 12.88 -16.21 7.79
C GLN A 67 12.54 -14.98 6.94
N ARG A 68 11.26 -14.77 6.67
CA ARG A 68 10.81 -13.59 5.92
C ARG A 68 10.99 -12.33 6.76
N ILE A 69 11.77 -11.38 6.26
CA ILE A 69 11.87 -10.03 6.83
C ILE A 69 10.75 -9.20 6.21
N ILE A 70 9.83 -8.74 7.04
CA ILE A 70 8.87 -7.72 6.61
C ILE A 70 9.60 -6.39 6.72
N SER A 71 9.82 -5.71 5.58
CA SER A 71 10.42 -4.38 5.54
C SER A 71 9.72 -3.44 6.52
N GLN A 72 10.49 -2.66 7.28
CA GLN A 72 10.06 -1.83 8.42
C GLN A 72 8.96 -0.79 8.12
N VAL A 73 8.53 -0.64 6.87
CA VAL A 73 7.39 0.22 6.49
C VAL A 73 6.01 -0.38 6.80
N ALA A 74 5.92 -1.64 7.26
CA ALA A 74 4.64 -2.28 7.61
C ALA A 74 4.38 -2.45 9.12
N VAL A 75 5.35 -2.14 9.99
CA VAL A 75 5.20 -2.32 11.45
C VAL A 75 5.52 -1.01 12.19
N LEU A 76 4.84 0.07 11.79
CA LEU A 76 4.62 1.20 12.70
C LEU A 76 3.25 1.10 13.39
N GLY A 77 2.55 -0.04 13.30
CA GLY A 77 1.31 -0.28 14.02
C GLY A 77 1.52 -0.63 15.50
N GLU A 78 2.63 -1.29 15.84
CA GLU A 78 2.86 -1.80 17.21
C GLU A 78 3.58 -0.81 18.13
N LEU A 79 4.06 0.33 17.59
CA LEU A 79 4.59 1.47 18.35
C LEU A 79 3.65 2.69 18.36
N GLY A 80 2.35 2.48 18.06
CA GLY A 80 1.34 3.54 18.19
C GLY A 80 1.30 4.54 17.03
N GLY A 81 1.66 4.12 15.82
CA GLY A 81 1.42 4.90 14.60
C GLY A 81 -0.02 4.70 14.09
N LEU A 82 -0.74 5.82 13.96
CA LEU A 82 -2.06 5.88 13.36
C LEU A 82 -2.03 5.33 11.92
N THR A 83 -3.06 4.57 11.52
CA THR A 83 -3.23 4.13 10.13
C THR A 83 -3.20 5.33 9.17
N PRO A 84 -2.87 5.14 7.87
CA PRO A 84 -2.86 6.24 6.91
C PRO A 84 -4.17 7.05 6.87
N SER A 85 -5.31 6.39 7.10
CA SER A 85 -6.63 7.01 7.25
C SER A 85 -6.77 7.88 8.49
N GLU A 86 -6.22 7.46 9.62
CA GLU A 86 -6.26 8.21 10.88
C GLU A 86 -5.32 9.42 10.84
N GLN A 87 -4.14 9.30 10.23
CA GLN A 87 -3.24 10.44 10.04
C GLN A 87 -3.86 11.53 9.14
N ALA A 88 -4.59 11.12 8.10
CA ALA A 88 -5.31 12.07 7.25
C ALA A 88 -6.40 12.82 8.02
N ALA A 89 -7.12 12.13 8.92
CA ALA A 89 -8.12 12.75 9.79
C ALA A 89 -7.49 13.74 10.78
N GLU A 90 -6.36 13.39 11.39
CA GLU A 90 -5.62 14.26 12.30
C GLU A 90 -5.08 15.51 11.60
N ASN A 91 -4.46 15.36 10.42
CA ASN A 91 -3.99 16.50 9.64
C ASN A 91 -5.14 17.45 9.25
N ALA A 92 -6.29 16.92 8.87
CA ALA A 92 -7.47 17.74 8.57
C ALA A 92 -7.99 18.49 9.81
N GLN A 93 -7.90 17.90 11.00
CA GLN A 93 -8.25 18.55 12.26
C GLN A 93 -7.22 19.63 12.64
N ALA A 94 -5.94 19.32 12.54
CA ALA A 94 -4.84 20.24 12.80
C ALA A 94 -4.93 21.47 11.88
N GLU A 95 -5.26 21.27 10.60
CA GLU A 95 -5.47 22.37 9.66
C GLU A 95 -6.67 23.24 10.05
N ARG A 96 -7.78 22.65 10.49
CA ARG A 96 -8.95 23.40 11.01
C ARG A 96 -8.57 24.21 12.24
N LEU A 97 -7.83 23.61 13.17
CA LEU A 97 -7.35 24.27 14.40
C LEU A 97 -6.39 25.42 14.08
N ALA A 98 -5.48 25.24 13.11
CA ALA A 98 -4.55 26.28 12.66
C ALA A 98 -5.27 27.48 12.00
N LYS A 99 -6.44 27.25 11.39
CA LYS A 99 -7.28 28.30 10.80
C LYS A 99 -8.09 29.09 11.82
N ILE A 100 -8.20 28.63 13.08
CA ILE A 100 -8.85 29.38 14.15
C ILE A 100 -7.88 30.49 14.58
N THR A 101 -8.21 31.74 14.26
CA THR A 101 -7.39 32.88 14.70
C THR A 101 -7.40 32.98 16.22
N PRO A 102 -6.23 33.13 16.88
CA PRO A 102 -6.15 33.33 18.31
C PRO A 102 -7.01 34.53 18.74
N LYS A 103 -7.70 34.42 19.88
CA LYS A 103 -8.57 35.49 20.42
C LYS A 103 -7.87 36.83 20.48
N GLU A 104 -6.58 36.84 20.81
CA GLU A 104 -5.77 38.04 20.87
C GLU A 104 -5.61 38.74 19.50
N GLN A 105 -5.51 37.98 18.39
CA GLN A 105 -5.47 38.56 17.05
C GLN A 105 -6.84 39.15 16.67
N ILE A 106 -7.93 38.48 17.05
CA ILE A 106 -9.30 38.97 16.82
C ILE A 106 -9.50 40.31 17.56
N GLU A 107 -9.05 40.41 18.80
CA GLU A 107 -9.18 41.63 19.60
C GLU A 107 -8.33 42.77 19.05
N LYS A 108 -7.09 42.49 18.60
CA LYS A 108 -6.24 43.49 17.92
C LYS A 108 -6.89 44.01 16.64
N LEU A 109 -7.48 43.14 15.82
CA LEU A 109 -8.21 43.52 14.61
C LEU A 109 -9.45 44.37 14.92
N ARG A 110 -10.22 44.01 15.95
CA ARG A 110 -11.39 44.77 16.42
C ARG A 110 -10.99 46.14 16.97
N ALA A 111 -9.92 46.22 17.76
CA ALA A 111 -9.41 47.46 18.32
C ALA A 111 -8.87 48.39 17.22
N GLY A 112 -8.19 47.84 16.21
CA GLY A 112 -7.73 48.58 15.03
C GLY A 112 -8.88 49.18 14.22
N LYS A 113 -9.93 48.39 13.94
CA LYS A 113 -11.12 48.88 13.25
C LYS A 113 -11.82 50.01 14.01
N LYS A 114 -11.96 49.88 15.33
CA LYS A 114 -12.57 50.91 16.18
C LYS A 114 -11.80 52.24 16.18
N ARG A 115 -10.46 52.19 16.04
CA ARG A 115 -9.61 53.38 15.90
C ARG A 115 -9.77 54.05 14.53
N GLN A 116 -9.93 53.28 13.45
CA GLN A 116 -10.18 53.82 12.12
C GLN A 116 -11.57 54.44 11.98
N GLU A 117 -12.60 53.86 12.59
CA GLU A 117 -13.97 54.40 12.56
C GLU A 117 -14.15 55.67 13.40
N GLY A 118 -13.36 55.86 14.47
CA GLY A 118 -13.42 57.08 15.30
C GLY A 118 -12.63 58.27 14.76
N GLN A 119 -11.87 58.10 13.68
CA GLN A 119 -11.03 59.13 13.06
C GLN A 119 -11.60 59.67 11.74
N ARG A 120 -12.83 59.27 11.40
CA ARG A 120 -13.59 59.70 10.22
C ARG A 120 -14.83 60.45 10.66
#